data_AF-A0A443Q5X6-F1
#
_entry.id   AF-A0A443Q5X6-F1
#
_cell.length_a   1.000
_cell.length_b   1.000
_cell.length_c   1.000
_cell.angle_alpha   90.00
_cell.angle_beta   90.00
_cell.angle_gamma   90.00
#
_symmetry.space_group_name_H-M   'P 1'
#
loop_
_entity.id
_entity.type
_entity.pdbx_description
1 polymer ?
#
loop_
_entity_poly.entity_id
_entity_poly.type
_entity_poly.pdbx_seq_one_letter_code
_entity_poly.pdbx_strand_id
1 'polypeptide(L)' 'NPDYMKSNFFICIETLHCGDNGTQVNAHELPPEKLKQRDVVFIDIANDNVMSKDYKESEDPTKFRSIKTGRGPLTGNWR' A
#
# COMPACT_ATOMS: atom_id res chain seq x y z
N ASN A 1 18.14 -15.68 -3.70
CA ASN A 1 19.05 -16.12 -4.78
C ASN A 1 20.38 -16.53 -4.16
N PRO A 2 20.42 -17.66 -3.43
CA PRO A 2 21.58 -18.06 -2.65
C PRO A 2 22.78 -18.46 -3.53
N ASP A 3 22.53 -19.01 -4.72
CA ASP A 3 23.61 -19.55 -5.57
C ASP A 3 24.36 -18.49 -6.38
N TYR A 4 23.65 -17.45 -6.87
CA TYR A 4 24.26 -16.40 -7.68
C TYR A 4 24.53 -15.12 -6.88
N MET A 5 23.51 -14.55 -6.24
CA MET A 5 23.65 -13.25 -5.55
C MET A 5 24.08 -13.36 -4.08
N LYS A 6 23.96 -14.54 -3.45
CA LYS A 6 24.30 -14.76 -2.02
C LYS A 6 23.67 -13.66 -1.13
N SER A 7 24.51 -12.93 -0.39
CA SER A 7 24.13 -11.82 0.48
C SER A 7 24.00 -10.47 -0.24
N ASN A 8 24.37 -10.39 -1.52
CA ASN A 8 24.32 -9.14 -2.30
C ASN A 8 22.89 -8.78 -2.73
N PHE A 9 21.92 -9.65 -2.48
CA PHE A 9 20.51 -9.41 -2.78
C PHE A 9 19.62 -9.89 -1.64
N PHE A 10 18.84 -8.97 -1.08
CA PHE A 10 17.77 -9.28 -0.16
C PHE A 10 16.60 -8.31 -0.40
N ILE A 11 15.40 -8.77 -0.10
CA ILE A 11 14.19 -7.93 0.01
C ILE A 11 13.68 -8.14 1.42
N CYS A 12 13.49 -7.05 2.16
CA CYS A 12 12.89 -7.05 3.49
C CYS A 12 11.55 -6.29 3.41
N ILE A 13 10.49 -6.88 3.96
CA ILE A 13 9.18 -6.24 4.07
C ILE A 13 8.83 -6.22 5.55
N GLU A 14 8.73 -5.01 6.11
CA GLU A 14 8.32 -4.76 7.48
C GLU A 14 7.01 -3.97 7.42
N THR A 15 5.99 -4.44 8.15
CA THR A 15 4.64 -3.86 8.08
C THR A 15 4.11 -3.57 9.48
N LEU A 16 3.54 -2.37 9.67
CA LEU A 16 2.81 -1.98 10.87
C LEU A 16 1.37 -1.62 10.51
N HIS A 17 0.40 -2.15 11.26
CA HIS A 17 -1.02 -1.79 11.12
C HIS A 17 -1.39 -0.82 12.24
N CYS A 18 -1.75 0.40 11.88
CA CYS A 18 -2.12 1.45 12.83
C CYS A 18 -3.60 1.81 12.67
N GLY A 19 -4.24 2.21 13.78
CA GLY A 19 -5.61 2.74 13.79
C GLY A 19 -5.68 4.21 13.40
N ASP A 20 -4.92 4.61 12.38
CA ASP A 20 -4.88 5.99 11.85
C ASP A 20 -5.04 5.98 10.32
N ASN A 21 -4.96 7.16 9.70
CA ASN A 21 -5.07 7.33 8.25
C ASN A 21 -3.70 7.43 7.55
N GLY A 22 -2.65 6.81 8.13
CA GLY A 22 -1.29 6.84 7.59
C GLY A 22 -0.59 8.19 7.79
N THR A 23 -0.89 8.89 8.89
CA THR A 23 -0.35 10.23 9.19
C THR A 23 0.98 10.19 9.94
N GLN A 24 1.42 9.02 10.42
CA GLN A 24 2.69 8.86 11.12
C GLN A 24 3.88 9.02 10.18
N VAL A 25 4.76 9.99 10.49
CA VAL A 25 5.93 10.31 9.66
C VAL A 25 7.03 9.24 9.74
N ASN A 26 7.17 8.54 10.86
CA ASN A 26 8.23 7.54 11.06
C ASN A 26 7.72 6.35 11.89
N ALA A 27 6.73 5.63 11.36
CA ALA A 27 6.07 4.52 12.06
C ALA A 27 7.00 3.38 12.49
N HIS A 28 8.11 3.17 11.76
CA HIS A 28 9.12 2.15 12.06
C HIS A 28 10.32 2.68 12.85
N GLU A 29 10.25 3.92 13.35
CA GLU A 29 11.29 4.53 14.17
C GLU A 29 12.70 4.46 13.54
N LEU A 30 12.77 4.65 12.23
CA LEU A 30 14.04 4.63 11.50
C LEU A 30 14.99 5.71 12.04
N PRO A 31 16.30 5.42 12.13
CA PRO A 31 17.31 6.43 12.42
C PRO A 31 17.25 7.59 11.41
N PRO A 32 17.59 8.82 11.80
CA PRO A 32 17.47 10.01 10.95
C PRO A 32 18.13 9.89 9.58
N GLU A 33 19.26 9.17 9.49
CA GLU A 33 20.04 8.98 8.27
C GLU A 33 19.31 8.09 7.26
N LYS A 34 18.62 7.06 7.74
CA LYS A 34 17.79 6.17 6.90
C LYS A 34 16.45 6.81 6.57
N LEU A 35 15.85 7.52 7.55
CA LEU A 35 14.57 8.21 7.36
C LEU A 35 14.64 9.23 6.22
N LYS A 36 15.76 9.95 6.09
CA LYS A 36 15.99 10.91 5.00
C LYS A 36 16.12 10.28 3.60
N GLN A 37 16.51 9.01 3.54
CA GLN A 37 16.70 8.28 2.27
C GLN A 37 15.44 7.57 1.80
N ARG A 38 14.38 7.54 2.61
CA ARG A 38 13.15 6.81 2.27
C ARG A 38 12.32 7.60 1.26
N ASP A 39 11.65 6.88 0.39
CA ASP A 39 10.53 7.39 -0.39
C ASP A 39 9.21 6.99 0.27
N VAL A 40 8.25 7.91 0.26
CA VAL A 40 6.89 7.67 0.77
C VAL A 40 5.95 7.58 -0.42
N VAL A 41 5.39 6.40 -0.62
CA VAL A 41 4.39 6.16 -1.66
C VAL A 41 3.06 5.86 -0.98
N PHE A 42 2.07 6.71 -1.21
CA PHE A 42 0.69 6.43 -0.81
C PHE A 42 0.01 5.65 -1.91
N ILE A 43 -0.64 4.55 -1.53
CA ILE A 43 -1.44 3.74 -2.44
C ILE A 43 -2.91 4.07 -2.18
N ASP A 44 -3.60 4.58 -3.19
CA ASP A 44 -5.04 4.81 -3.21
C ASP A 44 -5.73 3.67 -3.96
N ILE A 45 -6.35 2.75 -3.22
CA ILE A 45 -6.99 1.56 -3.78
C ILE A 45 -8.18 1.85 -4.72
N ALA A 46 -8.71 3.08 -4.73
CA ALA A 46 -9.84 3.44 -5.59
C ALA A 46 -9.39 4.29 -6.80
N ASN A 47 -8.40 5.15 -6.63
CA ASN A 47 -8.02 6.13 -7.64
C ASN A 47 -6.69 5.84 -8.36
N ASP A 48 -5.82 4.99 -7.80
CA ASP A 48 -4.55 4.67 -8.45
C ASP A 48 -4.78 3.86 -9.73
N ASN A 49 -3.98 4.17 -10.76
CA ASN A 49 -4.09 3.50 -12.04
C ASN A 49 -3.65 2.03 -11.94
N VAL A 50 -4.55 1.12 -12.30
CA VAL A 50 -4.26 -0.31 -12.40
C VAL A 50 -3.97 -0.66 -13.85
N MET A 51 -2.91 -1.44 -14.09
CA MET A 51 -2.59 -1.90 -15.45
C MET A 51 -3.75 -2.73 -16.00
N SER A 52 -4.08 -2.55 -17.28
CA SER A 52 -5.23 -3.22 -17.90
C SER A 52 -5.17 -4.76 -17.84
N LYS A 53 -3.96 -5.34 -17.77
CA LYS A 53 -3.75 -6.79 -17.60
C LYS A 53 -4.14 -7.32 -16.21
N ASP A 54 -4.10 -6.45 -15.20
CA ASP A 54 -4.34 -6.77 -13.79
C ASP A 54 -5.75 -6.33 -13.35
N TYR A 55 -6.39 -5.41 -14.08
CA TYR A 55 -7.73 -4.92 -13.77
C TYR A 55 -8.81 -6.00 -13.93
N LYS A 56 -9.63 -6.16 -12.88
CA LYS A 56 -10.89 -6.91 -12.95
C LYS A 56 -12.00 -6.07 -12.35
N GLU A 57 -13.11 -5.93 -13.08
CA GLU A 57 -14.27 -5.17 -12.60
C GLU A 57 -14.84 -5.70 -11.27
N SER A 58 -14.76 -7.01 -11.03
CA SER A 58 -15.19 -7.62 -9.76
C SER A 58 -14.30 -7.29 -8.56
N GLU A 59 -13.08 -6.81 -8.80
CA GLU A 59 -12.09 -6.45 -7.79
C GLU A 59 -11.95 -4.92 -7.65
N ASP A 60 -12.80 -4.16 -8.34
CA ASP A 60 -12.76 -2.69 -8.39
C ASP A 60 -13.52 -2.07 -7.18
N PRO A 61 -12.81 -1.41 -6.23
CA PRO A 61 -13.45 -0.82 -5.06
C PRO A 61 -14.39 0.35 -5.38
N THR A 62 -14.25 0.96 -6.56
CA THR A 62 -15.13 2.04 -7.04
C THR A 62 -16.48 1.52 -7.51
N LYS A 63 -16.60 0.20 -7.72
CA LYS A 63 -17.84 -0.48 -8.16
C LYS A 63 -18.40 -1.42 -7.11
N PHE A 64 -17.55 -1.90 -6.20
CA PHE A 64 -17.94 -2.85 -5.16
C PHE A 64 -18.73 -2.20 -4.01
N ARG A 65 -19.81 -2.85 -3.57
CA ARG A 65 -20.51 -2.54 -2.33
C ARG A 65 -20.75 -3.80 -1.50
N SER A 66 -20.31 -3.77 -0.24
CA SER A 66 -20.52 -4.88 0.69
C SER A 66 -21.99 -4.96 1.11
N ILE A 67 -22.63 -6.11 0.91
CA ILE A 67 -24.01 -6.37 1.33
C ILE A 67 -24.13 -6.40 2.86
N LYS A 68 -23.13 -6.97 3.54
CA LYS A 68 -23.18 -7.19 5.00
C LYS A 68 -22.91 -5.91 5.80
N THR A 69 -22.02 -5.05 5.30
CA THR A 69 -21.55 -3.86 6.05
C THR A 69 -21.97 -2.55 5.41
N GLY A 70 -22.49 -2.57 4.18
CA GLY A 70 -22.88 -1.38 3.43
C GLY A 70 -21.73 -0.52 2.91
N ARG A 71 -20.45 -0.88 3.20
CA ARG A 71 -19.25 -0.15 2.76
C ARG A 71 -19.11 -0.17 1.23
N GLY A 72 -18.59 0.93 0.68
CA GLY A 72 -18.43 1.15 -0.75
C GLY A 72 -19.72 1.60 -1.45
N PRO A 73 -19.65 1.97 -2.73
CA PRO A 73 -18.43 2.09 -3.54
C PRO A 73 -17.51 3.23 -3.09
N LEU A 74 -16.21 3.04 -3.22
CA LEU A 74 -15.21 4.07 -2.89
C LEU A 74 -15.09 5.02 -4.08
N THR A 75 -15.63 6.24 -3.95
CA THR A 75 -15.65 7.23 -5.03
C THR A 75 -15.30 8.62 -4.50
N GLY A 76 -14.71 9.47 -5.34
CA GLY A 76 -14.33 10.84 -4.97
C GLY A 76 -13.34 10.87 -3.79
N ASN A 77 -13.65 11.69 -2.78
CA ASN A 77 -12.85 11.84 -1.56
C ASN A 77 -13.24 10.77 -0.52
N TRP A 78 -13.00 9.50 -0.85
CA TRP A 78 -13.35 8.36 0.01
C TRP A 78 -12.43 8.20 1.24
N ARG A 79 -11.24 8.79 1.17
CA ARG A 79 -10.14 8.66 2.14
C ARG A 79 -10.36 9.45 3.41
#